data_AF-A0A6C1QHJ8-F1
#
_entry.id   AF-A0A6C1QHJ8-F1
#
_cell.length_a   1.000
_cell.length_b   1.000
_cell.length_c   1.000
_cell.angle_alpha   90.00
_cell.angle_beta   90.00
_cell.angle_gamma   90.00
#
_symmetry.space_group_name_H-M   'P 1'
#
loop_
_entity.id
_entity.type
_entity.pdbx_description
1 polymer ?
#
loop_
_entity_poly.entity_id
_entity_poly.type
_entity_poly.pdbx_seq_one_letter_code
_entity_poly.pdbx_strand_id
1 'polypeptide(L)'
;MKKVSYIAIIIAGLGFMLSSCLKDLDTRPLDDNEITAADVFDDPAAYREFLAKLYAGLAISGQQGPAGMPDISGIDEGFGQYLRGFWYHQVLTTDEAVIGWDDQTIKDFIYHAWSPSDVFVTAMYYRIFYQISLANEYIRE
;
A
#
# COMPACT_ATOMS: atom_id res chain seq x y z
N MET A 1 10.10 -51.40 -33.40
CA MET A 1 9.36 -50.99 -32.19
C MET A 1 10.09 -49.93 -31.37
N LYS A 2 11.36 -50.13 -30.95
CA LYS A 2 12.10 -49.15 -30.15
C LYS A 2 12.26 -47.76 -30.82
N LYS A 3 12.54 -47.71 -32.14
CA LYS A 3 12.65 -46.44 -32.90
C LYS A 3 11.35 -45.62 -32.93
N VAL A 4 10.20 -46.28 -33.04
CA VAL A 4 8.87 -45.63 -33.01
C VAL A 4 8.57 -45.08 -31.61
N SER A 5 8.98 -45.81 -30.57
CA SER A 5 8.85 -45.36 -29.18
C SER A 5 9.69 -44.11 -28.88
N TYR A 6 10.91 -44.01 -29.40
CA TYR A 6 11.75 -42.81 -29.23
C TYR A 6 11.19 -41.58 -29.96
N ILE A 7 10.63 -41.76 -31.17
CA ILE A 7 10.00 -40.68 -31.92
C ILE A 7 8.75 -40.17 -31.19
N ALA A 8 7.93 -41.06 -30.62
CA ALA A 8 6.76 -40.67 -29.84
C ALA A 8 7.12 -39.86 -28.58
N ILE A 9 8.20 -40.22 -27.89
CA ILE A 9 8.69 -39.47 -26.71
C ILE A 9 9.17 -38.07 -27.09
N ILE A 10 9.87 -37.93 -28.23
CA ILE A 10 10.34 -36.63 -28.72
C ILE A 10 9.16 -35.72 -29.11
N ILE A 11 8.15 -36.25 -29.81
CA ILE A 11 6.96 -35.49 -30.20
C ILE A 11 6.15 -35.05 -28.97
N ALA A 12 5.99 -35.93 -27.98
CA ALA A 12 5.33 -35.59 -26.72
C ALA A 12 6.11 -34.49 -25.96
N GLY A 13 7.44 -34.59 -25.90
CA GLY A 13 8.29 -33.57 -25.29
C GLY A 13 8.20 -32.20 -25.97
N LEU A 14 8.11 -32.17 -27.31
CA LEU A 14 7.87 -30.93 -28.07
C LEU A 14 6.50 -30.30 -27.78
N GLY A 15 5.45 -31.11 -27.55
CA GLY A 15 4.13 -30.61 -27.17
C GLY A 15 4.11 -29.87 -25.82
N PHE A 16 4.88 -30.34 -24.84
CA PHE A 16 5.01 -29.67 -23.53
C PHE A 16 5.79 -28.36 -23.59
N MET A 17 6.64 -28.16 -24.60
CA MET A 17 7.42 -26.92 -24.78
C MET A 17 6.60 -25.80 -25.45
N LEU A 18 5.41 -26.10 -25.99
CA LEU A 18 4.54 -25.13 -26.64
C LEU A 18 3.55 -24.43 -25.70
N SER A 19 3.39 -24.92 -24.46
CA SER A 19 2.48 -24.30 -23.47
C SER A 19 3.02 -23.00 -22.86
N SER A 20 4.35 -22.77 -22.88
CA SER A 20 4.96 -21.56 -22.33
C SER A 20 4.73 -20.29 -23.17
N CYS A 21 4.31 -20.43 -24.44
CA CYS A 21 4.09 -19.29 -25.34
C CYS A 21 2.64 -18.78 -25.35
N LEU A 22 1.74 -19.37 -24.57
CA LEU A 22 0.32 -19.02 -24.61
C LEU A 22 0.02 -17.72 -23.85
N LYS A 23 0.94 -17.24 -23.00
CA LYS A 23 0.76 -16.05 -22.12
C LYS A 23 -0.57 -16.03 -21.35
N ASP A 24 -1.20 -17.20 -21.21
CA ASP A 24 -2.53 -17.37 -20.59
C ASP A 24 -2.49 -17.11 -19.08
N LEU A 25 -1.29 -17.16 -18.48
CA LEU A 25 -1.04 -16.77 -17.09
C LEU A 25 -0.79 -15.26 -16.91
N ASP A 26 -0.54 -14.51 -17.99
CA ASP A 26 -0.29 -13.07 -17.93
C ASP A 26 -1.64 -12.33 -17.93
N THR A 27 -2.35 -12.43 -16.81
CA THR A 27 -3.68 -11.83 -16.66
C THR A 27 -3.56 -10.35 -16.27
N ARG A 28 -4.12 -9.47 -17.11
CA ARG A 28 -4.46 -8.09 -16.73
C ARG A 28 -5.95 -7.98 -16.44
N PRO A 29 -6.43 -6.95 -15.70
CA PRO A 29 -7.86 -6.69 -15.59
C PRO A 29 -8.52 -6.64 -16.97
N LEU A 30 -9.71 -7.23 -17.08
CA LEU A 30 -10.49 -7.25 -18.33
C LEU A 30 -11.27 -5.96 -18.56
N ASP A 31 -11.37 -5.10 -17.54
CA ASP A 31 -12.01 -3.79 -17.62
C ASP A 31 -10.96 -2.74 -18.01
N ASP A 32 -11.12 -2.16 -19.19
CA ASP A 32 -10.22 -1.13 -19.73
C ASP A 32 -10.25 0.19 -18.91
N ASN A 33 -11.18 0.33 -17.94
CA ASN A 33 -11.25 1.49 -17.05
C ASN A 33 -10.46 1.30 -15.75
N GLU A 34 -9.97 0.09 -15.45
CA GLU A 34 -9.15 -0.18 -14.27
C GLU A 34 -7.70 0.18 -14.58
N ILE A 35 -7.22 1.27 -13.98
CA ILE A 35 -5.82 1.68 -14.10
C ILE A 35 -4.99 0.80 -13.15
N THR A 36 -4.14 -0.07 -13.72
CA THR A 36 -3.18 -0.85 -12.93
C THR A 36 -1.89 -0.09 -12.69
N ALA A 37 -1.08 -0.57 -11.75
CA ALA A 37 0.26 -0.03 -11.57
C ALA A 37 1.12 -0.16 -12.84
N ALA A 38 1.01 -1.28 -13.57
CA ALA A 38 1.72 -1.47 -14.83
C ALA A 38 1.33 -0.38 -15.86
N ASP A 39 0.05 -0.03 -15.94
CA ASP A 39 -0.42 1.06 -16.83
C ASP A 39 0.10 2.44 -16.39
N VAL A 40 0.28 2.65 -15.08
CA VAL A 40 0.83 3.91 -14.53
C VAL A 40 2.32 4.03 -14.82
N PHE A 41 3.09 2.97 -14.61
CA PHE A 41 4.55 2.99 -14.77
C PHE A 41 5.03 2.84 -16.22
N ASP A 42 4.14 2.57 -17.17
CA ASP A 42 4.42 2.67 -18.61
C ASP A 42 4.86 4.09 -19.03
N ASP A 43 4.47 5.13 -18.28
CA ASP A 43 5.00 6.49 -18.42
C ASP A 43 6.22 6.72 -17.49
N PRO A 44 7.43 6.95 -18.03
CA PRO A 44 8.60 7.28 -17.22
C PRO A 44 8.42 8.50 -16.29
N ALA A 45 7.53 9.45 -16.64
CA ALA A 45 7.24 10.58 -15.78
C ALA A 45 6.52 10.16 -14.48
N ALA A 46 5.74 9.08 -14.52
CA ALA A 46 4.98 8.57 -13.38
C ALA A 46 5.88 8.13 -12.23
N TYR A 47 7.09 7.60 -12.50
CA TYR A 47 8.06 7.26 -11.44
C TYR A 47 8.40 8.48 -10.58
N ARG A 48 8.58 9.66 -11.20
CA ARG A 48 8.90 10.89 -10.46
C ARG A 48 7.72 11.35 -9.61
N GLU A 49 6.50 11.26 -10.15
CA GLU A 49 5.28 11.64 -9.44
C GLU A 49 4.98 10.68 -8.29
N PHE A 50 5.16 9.38 -8.51
CA PHE A 50 5.01 8.35 -7.49
C PHE A 50 6.04 8.51 -6.38
N LEU A 51 7.31 8.78 -6.73
CA LEU A 51 8.33 9.10 -5.75
C LEU A 51 7.95 10.34 -4.92
N ALA A 52 7.39 11.37 -5.55
CA ALA A 52 6.87 12.53 -4.82
C ALA A 52 5.72 12.12 -3.87
N LYS A 53 4.85 11.20 -4.29
CA LYS A 53 3.76 10.67 -3.45
C LYS A 53 4.27 9.92 -2.22
N LEU A 54 5.34 9.12 -2.33
CA LEU A 54 5.97 8.44 -1.19
C LEU A 54 6.35 9.43 -0.08
N TYR A 55 7.10 10.47 -0.45
CA TYR A 55 7.50 11.51 0.51
C TYR A 55 6.32 12.36 0.98
N ALA A 56 5.39 12.69 0.09
CA ALA A 56 4.19 13.45 0.44
C ALA A 56 3.35 12.72 1.48
N GLY A 57 3.18 11.39 1.38
CA GLY A 57 2.36 10.64 2.32
C GLY A 57 2.90 10.63 3.76
N LEU A 58 4.16 11.02 3.99
CA LEU A 58 4.74 11.26 5.32
C LEU A 58 4.38 12.65 5.89
N ALA A 59 3.94 13.59 5.04
CA ALA A 59 3.71 15.00 5.39
C ALA A 59 2.24 15.44 5.26
N ILE A 60 1.47 14.86 4.34
CA ILE A 60 0.05 15.19 4.10
C ILE A 60 -0.83 13.94 4.26
N SER A 61 -2.13 14.13 4.49
CA SER A 61 -3.13 13.07 4.74
C SER A 61 -3.76 12.50 3.46
N GLY A 62 -3.73 13.27 2.37
CA GLY A 62 -4.48 13.02 1.15
C GLY A 62 -4.06 13.96 0.03
N GLN A 63 -4.71 13.82 -1.14
CA GLN A 63 -4.39 14.59 -2.35
C GLN A 63 -5.11 15.95 -2.41
N GLN A 64 -6.02 16.22 -1.47
CA GLN A 64 -6.72 17.50 -1.35
C GLN A 64 -6.57 18.03 0.07
N GLY A 65 -5.98 19.21 0.23
CA GLY A 65 -5.88 19.90 1.51
C GLY A 65 -7.04 20.88 1.75
N PRO A 66 -7.52 21.07 2.99
CA PRO A 66 -7.15 20.35 4.22
C PRO A 66 -7.89 19.00 4.39
N ALA A 67 -8.90 18.72 3.56
CA ALA A 67 -9.62 17.46 3.49
C ALA A 67 -10.36 17.33 2.14
N GLY A 68 -10.71 16.11 1.73
CA GLY A 68 -11.63 15.81 0.63
C GLY A 68 -11.23 14.63 -0.25
N MET A 69 -9.94 14.28 -0.25
CA MET A 69 -9.40 13.13 -0.99
C MET A 69 -8.39 12.39 -0.12
N PRO A 70 -8.86 11.64 0.89
CA PRO A 70 -7.98 10.94 1.83
C PRO A 70 -7.25 9.78 1.14
N ASP A 71 -6.01 9.55 1.58
CA ASP A 71 -5.25 8.37 1.16
C ASP A 71 -5.84 7.07 1.73
N ILE A 72 -6.46 7.16 2.92
CA ILE A 72 -7.02 6.01 3.65
C ILE A 72 -8.47 6.33 4.01
N SER A 73 -9.39 5.52 3.50
CA SER A 73 -10.82 5.65 3.80
C SER A 73 -11.14 5.24 5.25
N GLY A 74 -12.14 5.89 5.85
CA GLY A 74 -12.64 5.53 7.19
C GLY A 74 -11.81 6.10 8.35
N ILE A 75 -10.80 6.91 8.07
CA ILE A 75 -10.03 7.68 9.05
C ILE A 75 -10.27 9.17 8.75
N ASP A 76 -10.42 10.00 9.79
CA ASP A 76 -10.44 11.45 9.61
C ASP A 76 -9.06 11.95 9.15
N GLU A 77 -9.03 12.76 8.09
CA GLU A 77 -7.79 13.27 7.51
C GLU A 77 -6.95 14.10 8.49
N GLY A 78 -7.60 14.77 9.43
CA GLY A 78 -6.95 15.62 10.41
C GLY A 78 -5.98 14.84 11.29
N PHE A 79 -6.38 13.68 11.79
CA PHE A 79 -5.52 12.83 12.63
C PHE A 79 -4.87 11.64 11.90
N GLY A 80 -5.30 11.35 10.67
CA GLY A 80 -4.73 10.30 9.82
C GLY A 80 -3.37 10.64 9.16
N GLN A 81 -2.80 11.81 9.45
CA GLN A 81 -1.50 12.23 8.92
C GLN A 81 -0.34 11.49 9.63
N TYR A 82 0.62 10.94 8.87
CA TYR A 82 1.70 10.08 9.37
C TYR A 82 2.51 10.70 10.51
N LEU A 83 3.07 11.90 10.32
CA LEU A 83 3.96 12.53 11.29
C LEU A 83 3.22 12.90 12.58
N ARG A 84 2.00 13.42 12.46
CA ARG A 84 1.11 13.74 13.57
C ARG A 84 0.75 12.49 14.37
N GLY A 85 0.34 11.42 13.68
CA GLY A 85 0.08 10.12 14.29
C GLY A 85 1.31 9.57 15.00
N PHE A 86 2.47 9.60 14.35
CA PHE A 86 3.73 9.16 14.95
C PHE A 86 4.08 9.95 16.22
N TRP A 87 3.95 11.28 16.16
CA TRP A 87 4.18 12.15 17.31
C TRP A 87 3.25 11.83 18.48
N TYR A 88 1.97 11.56 18.23
CA TYR A 88 1.04 11.13 19.30
C TYR A 88 1.55 9.90 20.05
N HIS A 89 1.97 8.88 19.31
CA HIS A 89 2.39 7.61 19.90
C HIS A 89 3.73 7.73 20.64
N GLN A 90 4.65 8.56 20.16
CA GLN A 90 5.98 8.71 20.74
C GLN A 90 6.04 9.73 21.89
N VAL A 91 5.15 10.73 21.92
CA VAL A 91 5.25 11.86 22.86
C VAL A 91 4.13 11.87 23.90
N LEU A 92 2.88 11.54 23.54
CA LEU A 92 1.78 11.62 24.51
C LEU A 92 1.79 10.49 25.54
N THR A 93 2.57 9.44 25.28
CA THR A 93 2.80 8.33 26.21
C THR A 93 3.95 8.62 27.19
N THR A 94 4.62 9.77 27.06
CA THR A 94 5.78 10.18 27.88
C THR A 94 5.46 11.42 28.73
N ASP A 95 6.45 11.94 29.43
CA ASP A 95 6.38 13.15 30.26
C ASP A 95 6.61 14.45 29.48
N GLU A 96 6.89 14.37 28.17
CA GLU A 96 7.26 15.53 27.36
C GLU A 96 6.10 16.50 27.06
N ALA A 97 4.88 15.99 26.90
CA ALA A 97 3.72 16.83 26.57
C ALA A 97 2.39 16.25 27.07
N VAL A 98 1.43 17.15 27.30
CA VAL A 98 0.02 16.82 27.57
C VAL A 98 -0.85 17.61 26.61
N ILE A 99 -1.81 16.94 25.97
CA ILE A 99 -2.81 17.60 25.13
C ILE A 99 -3.92 18.19 26.01
N GLY A 100 -4.32 19.44 25.74
CA GLY A 100 -5.35 20.14 26.51
C GLY A 100 -6.80 19.87 26.08
N TRP A 101 -7.04 19.55 24.79
CA TRP A 101 -8.37 19.22 24.27
C TRP A 101 -8.70 17.74 24.46
N ASP A 102 -9.96 17.37 24.28
CA ASP A 102 -10.46 16.00 24.42
C ASP A 102 -11.15 15.58 23.10
N ASP A 103 -10.46 14.75 22.32
CA ASP A 103 -10.92 14.27 21.02
C ASP A 103 -10.83 12.75 20.97
N GLN A 104 -11.99 12.09 20.85
CA GLN A 104 -12.13 10.63 20.83
C GLN A 104 -11.33 9.97 21.96
N THR A 105 -10.38 9.08 21.64
CA THR A 105 -9.56 8.34 22.61
C THR A 105 -8.17 8.95 22.81
N ILE A 106 -7.90 10.20 22.38
CA ILE A 106 -6.53 10.75 22.39
C ILE A 106 -5.91 10.83 23.79
N LYS A 107 -6.75 10.96 24.83
CA LYS A 107 -6.34 10.98 26.22
C LYS A 107 -5.85 9.62 26.73
N ASP A 108 -6.20 8.53 26.05
CA ASP A 108 -5.79 7.19 26.43
C ASP A 108 -4.26 7.04 26.37
N PHE A 109 -3.57 7.80 25.50
CA PHE A 109 -2.10 7.84 25.50
C PHE A 109 -1.52 8.47 26.77
N ILE A 110 -2.14 9.52 27.30
CA ILE A 110 -1.67 10.21 28.51
C ILE A 110 -1.90 9.35 29.75
N TYR A 111 -3.04 8.64 29.80
CA TYR A 111 -3.41 7.80 30.94
C TYR A 111 -2.98 6.35 30.80
N HIS A 112 -2.26 6.00 29.72
CA HIS A 112 -1.86 4.63 29.37
C HIS A 112 -3.04 3.63 29.41
N ALA A 113 -4.19 4.05 28.86
CA ALA A 113 -5.46 3.34 28.95
C ALA A 113 -5.99 2.83 27.59
N TRP A 114 -5.18 2.88 26.53
CA TRP A 114 -5.62 2.51 25.19
C TRP A 114 -5.96 1.02 25.12
N SER A 115 -6.89 0.71 24.23
CA SER A 115 -7.35 -0.66 23.97
C SER A 115 -7.06 -1.07 22.52
N PRO A 116 -7.20 -2.35 22.15
CA PRO A 116 -7.06 -2.77 20.75
C PRO A 116 -8.04 -2.09 19.78
N SER A 117 -9.13 -1.50 20.29
CA SER A 117 -10.11 -0.74 19.51
C SER A 117 -9.84 0.77 19.48
N ASP A 118 -8.68 1.24 19.97
CA ASP A 118 -8.31 2.65 19.93
C ASP A 118 -8.18 3.14 18.48
N VAL A 119 -8.85 4.25 18.18
CA VAL A 119 -8.95 4.80 16.82
C VAL A 119 -7.64 5.42 16.34
N PHE A 120 -6.84 6.01 17.23
CA PHE A 120 -5.55 6.60 16.89
C PHE A 120 -4.50 5.52 16.66
N VAL A 121 -4.54 4.44 17.45
CA VAL A 121 -3.69 3.25 17.25
C VAL A 121 -4.02 2.59 15.90
N THR A 122 -5.31 2.38 15.63
CA THR A 122 -5.77 1.82 14.34
C THR A 122 -5.35 2.70 13.16
N ALA A 123 -5.49 4.02 13.29
CA ALA A 123 -5.12 4.95 12.24
C ALA A 123 -3.62 4.94 11.94
N MET A 124 -2.77 4.91 12.98
CA MET A 124 -1.32 4.81 12.79
C MET A 124 -0.93 3.48 12.13
N TYR A 125 -1.55 2.37 12.55
CA TYR A 125 -1.32 1.07 11.95
C TYR A 125 -1.60 1.09 10.45
N TYR A 126 -2.79 1.54 10.04
CA TYR A 126 -3.13 1.65 8.62
C TYR A 126 -2.22 2.61 7.86
N ARG A 127 -1.77 3.70 8.50
CA ARG A 127 -0.85 4.67 7.86
C ARG A 127 0.53 4.08 7.58
N ILE A 128 1.05 3.24 8.48
CA ILE A 128 2.32 2.52 8.27
C ILE A 128 2.17 1.53 7.11
N PHE A 129 1.12 0.72 7.11
CA PHE A 129 0.90 -0.26 6.04
C PHE A 129 0.67 0.39 4.69
N TYR A 130 -0.05 1.52 4.64
CA TYR A 130 -0.19 2.31 3.43
C TYR A 130 1.16 2.75 2.86
N GLN A 131 2.05 3.30 3.69
CA GLN A 131 3.40 3.70 3.27
C GLN A 131 4.24 2.52 2.77
N ILE A 132 4.19 1.39 3.48
CA ILE A 132 4.90 0.17 3.08
C ILE A 132 4.39 -0.33 1.73
N SER A 133 3.07 -0.37 1.54
CA SER A 133 2.47 -0.81 0.27
C SER A 133 2.93 0.06 -0.90
N LEU A 134 2.91 1.39 -0.76
CA LEU A 134 3.41 2.27 -1.82
C LEU A 134 4.90 2.06 -2.08
N ALA A 135 5.73 1.94 -1.03
CA ALA A 135 7.17 1.75 -1.21
C ALA A 135 7.50 0.42 -1.90
N ASN A 136 6.81 -0.66 -1.51
CA ASN A 136 6.97 -1.97 -2.15
C ASN A 136 6.56 -1.92 -3.62
N GLU A 137 5.49 -1.20 -3.94
CA GLU A 137 5.02 -1.03 -5.30
C GLU A 137 6.08 -0.33 -6.16
N TYR A 138 6.60 0.82 -5.69
CA TYR A 138 7.64 1.57 -6.40
C TYR A 138 8.94 0.77 -6.62
N ILE A 139 9.28 -0.15 -5.71
CA ILE A 139 10.48 -0.99 -5.83
C ILE A 139 10.25 -2.15 -6.81
N ARG A 140 9.01 -2.60 -6.97
CA ARG A 140 8.66 -3.72 -7.85
C ARG A 140 8.72 -3.34 -9.32
N GLU A 141 8.29 -2.12 -9.63
CA GLU A 141 8.22 -1.53 -10.97
C GLU A 141 9.53 -0.85 -11.37
#